data_AF-A0A353UGT3-F1
#
_entry.id   AF-A0A353UGT3-F1
#
_cell.length_a   1.000
_cell.length_b   1.000
_cell.length_c   1.000
_cell.angle_alpha   90.00
_cell.angle_beta   90.00
_cell.angle_gamma   90.00
#
_symmetry.space_group_name_H-M   'P 1'
#
loop_
_entity.id
_entity.type
_entity.pdbx_description
1 polymer ?
#
loop_
_entity_poly.entity_id
_entity_poly.type
_entity_poly.pdbx_seq_one_letter_code
_entity_poly.pdbx_strand_id
1 'polypeptide(L)'
;MKELFYALSITAIGVMGYALFKVISLNKKLQGGTVGKTWKLLYYMIGLFTAGYLTTLLFPVLPDSSQRVIVGIVFLVAAVFVVMVINLYLKIIKDIGLDQ
;
A
#
# COMPACT_ATOMS: atom_id res chain seq x y z
N MET A 1 -12.72 -5.02 -22.45
CA MET A 1 -13.03 -4.62 -21.06
C MET A 1 -12.62 -5.66 -20.03
N LYS A 2 -13.07 -6.92 -20.12
CA LYS A 2 -12.68 -8.00 -19.18
C LYS A 2 -11.18 -8.34 -19.19
N GLU A 3 -10.61 -8.56 -20.38
CA GLU A 3 -9.16 -8.83 -20.52
C GLU A 3 -8.28 -7.72 -19.92
N LEU A 4 -8.67 -6.46 -20.17
CA LEU A 4 -7.98 -5.30 -19.61
C LEU A 4 -8.05 -5.28 -18.08
N PHE A 5 -9.23 -5.58 -17.51
CA PHE A 5 -9.41 -5.67 -16.06
C PHE A 5 -8.50 -6.74 -15.45
N TYR A 6 -8.43 -7.93 -16.04
CA TYR A 6 -7.56 -8.99 -15.55
C TYR A 6 -6.08 -8.65 -15.68
N ALA A 7 -5.66 -8.07 -16.80
CA ALA A 7 -4.28 -7.61 -16.99
C ALA A 7 -3.88 -6.61 -15.90
N LEU A 8 -4.69 -5.57 -15.67
CA LEU A 8 -4.45 -4.59 -14.62
C LEU A 8 -4.43 -5.21 -13.23
N SER A 9 -5.34 -6.14 -12.94
CA SER A 9 -5.43 -6.83 -11.64
C SER A 9 -4.18 -7.67 -11.37
N ILE A 10 -3.74 -8.47 -12.34
CA ILE A 10 -2.53 -9.30 -12.23
C ILE A 10 -1.29 -8.42 -12.07
N THR A 11 -1.16 -7.35 -12.86
CA THR A 11 -0.04 -6.40 -12.71
C THR A 11 -0.04 -5.75 -11.34
N ALA A 12 -1.19 -5.28 -10.85
CA ALA A 12 -1.30 -4.66 -9.53
C ALA A 12 -0.93 -5.64 -8.41
N ILE A 13 -1.42 -6.89 -8.47
CA ILE A 13 -1.05 -7.94 -7.52
C ILE A 13 0.47 -8.18 -7.54
N GLY A 14 1.09 -8.24 -8.72
CA GLY A 14 2.53 -8.41 -8.87
C GLY A 14 3.33 -7.26 -8.24
N VAL A 15 2.94 -6.01 -8.51
CA VAL A 15 3.56 -4.81 -7.92
C VAL A 15 3.42 -4.81 -6.39
N MET A 16 2.24 -5.13 -5.88
CA MET A 16 1.99 -5.20 -4.44
C MET A 16 2.77 -6.32 -3.76
N GLY A 17 2.87 -7.49 -4.39
CA GLY A 17 3.69 -8.59 -3.91
C GLY A 17 5.17 -8.20 -3.82
N TYR A 18 5.70 -7.51 -4.85
CA TYR A 18 7.05 -6.96 -4.80
C TYR A 18 7.22 -5.91 -3.70
N ALA A 19 6.26 -4.99 -3.54
CA ALA A 19 6.29 -3.98 -2.49
C ALA A 19 6.31 -4.63 -1.08
N LEU A 20 5.49 -5.67 -0.87
CA LEU A 20 5.43 -6.42 0.37
C LEU A 20 6.75 -7.14 0.66
N PHE A 21 7.32 -7.82 -0.34
CA PHE A 21 8.65 -8.42 -0.23
C PHE A 21 9.73 -7.39 0.11
N LYS A 22 9.71 -6.23 -0.56
CA LYS A 22 10.68 -5.14 -0.34
C LYS A 22 10.57 -4.56 1.07
N VAL A 23 9.36 -4.30 1.57
CA VAL A 23 9.18 -3.72 2.92
C VAL A 23 9.62 -4.71 4.01
N ILE A 24 9.37 -6.01 3.83
CA ILE A 24 9.80 -7.08 4.75
C ILE A 24 11.32 -7.25 4.73
N SER A 25 11.93 -7.32 3.54
CA SER A 25 13.38 -7.52 3.39
C SER A 25 14.21 -6.36 3.95
N LEU A 26 13.71 -5.13 3.80
CA LEU A 26 14.37 -3.93 4.32
C LEU A 26 14.08 -3.67 5.81
N ASN A 27 13.04 -4.28 6.39
CA ASN A 27 12.72 -4.15 7.82
C ASN A 27 13.90 -4.56 8.72
N LYS A 28 14.68 -5.57 8.33
CA LYS A 28 15.87 -6.01 9.08
C LYS A 28 17.03 -5.00 9.06
N LYS A 29 17.04 -4.09 8.09
CA LYS A 29 18.11 -3.09 7.90
C LYS A 29 17.81 -1.77 8.60
N LEU A 30 16.55 -1.51 8.92
CA LEU A 30 16.09 -0.26 9.50
C LEU A 30 15.91 -0.46 11.01
N GLN A 31 16.97 -0.19 11.78
CA GLN A 31 16.94 -0.30 13.24
C GLN A 31 16.61 1.05 13.90
N GLY A 32 15.46 1.09 14.57
CA GLY A 32 15.17 2.06 15.63
C GLY A 32 14.67 3.45 15.22
N GLY A 33 14.23 4.22 16.23
CA GLY A 33 13.82 5.62 16.08
C GLY A 33 12.47 5.85 15.39
N THR A 34 12.24 7.09 14.99
CA THR A 34 10.97 7.51 14.40
C THR A 34 10.75 6.92 13.00
N VAL A 35 11.83 6.63 12.25
CA VAL A 35 11.76 5.96 10.94
C VAL A 35 11.21 4.55 11.06
N GLY A 36 11.59 3.79 12.09
CA GLY A 36 11.07 2.43 12.34
C GLY A 36 9.56 2.40 12.63
N LYS A 37 9.02 3.40 13.34
CA LYS A 37 7.57 3.51 13.59
C LYS A 37 6.79 3.71 12.29
N THR A 38 7.24 4.63 11.43
CA THR A 38 6.60 4.86 10.13
C THR A 38 6.79 3.66 9.20
N TRP A 39 7.91 2.96 9.28
CA TRP A 39 8.16 1.74 8.53
C TRP A 39 7.15 0.62 8.86
N LYS A 40 6.86 0.44 10.16
CA LYS A 40 5.85 -0.53 10.61
C LYS A 40 4.45 -0.17 10.11
N LEU A 41 4.10 1.12 10.09
CA LEU A 41 2.84 1.57 9.51
C LEU A 41 2.79 1.30 8.00
N LEU A 42 3.87 1.63 7.28
CA LEU A 42 4.02 1.35 5.84
C LEU A 42 3.84 -0.14 5.52
N TYR A 43 4.44 -1.03 6.32
CA TYR A 43 4.25 -2.47 6.23
C TYR A 43 2.77 -2.88 6.31
N TYR A 44 2.04 -2.39 7.31
CA TYR A 44 0.61 -2.69 7.46
C TYR A 44 -0.23 -2.16 6.30
N MET A 45 0.06 -0.94 5.82
CA MET A 45 -0.68 -0.36 4.69
C MET A 45 -0.45 -1.17 3.41
N ILE A 46 0.80 -1.53 3.10
CA ILE A 46 1.15 -2.39 1.96
C ILE A 46 0.45 -3.75 2.08
N GLY A 47 0.43 -4.34 3.28
CA GLY A 47 -0.28 -5.59 3.54
C GLY A 47 -1.79 -5.48 3.24
N LEU A 48 -2.43 -4.41 3.71
CA LEU A 48 -3.86 -4.15 3.47
C LEU A 48 -4.14 -3.98 1.97
N PHE A 49 -3.35 -3.16 1.26
CA PHE A 49 -3.49 -3.02 -0.19
C PHE A 49 -3.32 -4.36 -0.89
N THR A 50 -2.30 -5.14 -0.52
CA THR A 50 -2.05 -6.46 -1.14
C THR A 50 -3.27 -7.36 -0.97
N ALA A 51 -3.85 -7.43 0.23
CA ALA A 51 -5.07 -8.16 0.48
C ALA A 51 -6.23 -7.64 -0.38
N GLY A 52 -6.41 -6.32 -0.45
CA GLY A 52 -7.41 -5.68 -1.31
C GLY A 52 -7.27 -6.05 -2.79
N TYR A 53 -6.06 -5.98 -3.35
CA TYR A 53 -5.81 -6.36 -4.74
C TYR A 53 -5.99 -7.87 -4.98
N LEU A 54 -5.66 -8.73 -4.02
CA LEU A 54 -5.94 -10.17 -4.15
C LEU A 54 -7.45 -10.46 -4.23
N THR A 55 -8.31 -9.65 -3.61
CA THR A 55 -9.76 -9.82 -3.73
C THR A 55 -10.28 -9.61 -5.16
N THR A 56 -9.55 -8.91 -6.03
CA THR A 56 -9.94 -8.71 -7.44
C THR A 56 -10.07 -10.02 -8.21
N LEU A 57 -9.35 -11.07 -7.79
CA LEU A 57 -9.47 -12.42 -8.34
C LEU A 57 -10.87 -13.03 -8.09
N LEU A 58 -11.55 -12.59 -7.03
CA LEU A 58 -12.87 -13.04 -6.63
C LEU A 58 -14.00 -12.14 -7.16
N PHE A 59 -13.70 -10.98 -7.75
CA PHE A 59 -14.72 -10.05 -8.25
C PHE A 59 -15.70 -10.68 -9.25
N PRO A 60 -15.32 -11.62 -10.14
CA PRO A 60 -16.27 -12.25 -11.05
C PRO A 60 -17.42 -13.00 -10.38
N VAL A 61 -17.26 -13.40 -9.10
CA VAL A 61 -18.26 -14.16 -8.34
C VAL A 61 -18.86 -13.36 -7.17
N LEU A 62 -18.38 -12.15 -6.92
CA LEU A 62 -18.85 -11.30 -5.83
C LEU A 62 -20.00 -10.38 -6.29
N PRO A 63 -21.02 -10.15 -5.46
CA PRO A 63 -22.04 -9.13 -5.72
C PRO A 63 -21.43 -7.73 -5.87
N ASP A 64 -22.02 -6.89 -6.73
CA ASP A 64 -21.56 -5.52 -7.00
C ASP A 64 -21.51 -4.64 -5.73
N SER A 65 -22.41 -4.86 -4.78
CA SER A 65 -22.38 -4.17 -3.49
C SER A 65 -21.08 -4.45 -2.72
N SER A 66 -20.67 -5.72 -2.64
CA SER A 66 -19.44 -6.14 -1.98
C SER A 66 -18.20 -5.57 -2.67
N GLN A 67 -18.17 -5.61 -4.01
CA GLN A 67 -17.07 -5.04 -4.79
C GLN A 67 -16.89 -3.54 -4.49
N ARG A 68 -17.99 -2.78 -4.49
CA ARG A 68 -17.96 -1.33 -4.19
C ARG A 68 -17.46 -1.03 -2.78
N VAL A 69 -17.87 -1.82 -1.79
CA VAL A 69 -17.40 -1.67 -0.41
C VAL A 69 -15.90 -1.95 -0.31
N ILE A 70 -15.42 -3.03 -0.94
CA ILE A 70 -13.98 -3.38 -0.96
C ILE A 70 -13.16 -2.25 -1.60
N VAL A 71 -13.58 -1.77 -2.77
CA VAL A 71 -12.90 -0.66 -3.46
C VAL A 71 -12.91 0.60 -2.60
N GLY A 72 -14.04 0.91 -1.95
CA GLY A 72 -14.16 2.06 -1.03
C GLY A 72 -13.20 1.98 0.15
N ILE A 73 -13.05 0.81 0.77
CA ILE A 73 -12.08 0.58 1.86
C ILE A 73 -10.65 0.78 1.33
N VAL A 74 -10.32 0.19 0.18
CA VAL A 74 -8.99 0.35 -0.43
C VAL A 74 -8.70 1.82 -0.74
N PHE A 75 -9.68 2.56 -1.27
CA PHE A 75 -9.52 3.98 -1.58
C PHE A 75 -9.35 4.84 -0.33
N LEU A 76 -10.09 4.56 0.74
CA LEU A 76 -9.92 5.25 2.02
C LEU A 76 -8.51 5.02 2.58
N VAL A 77 -8.04 3.78 2.56
CA VAL A 77 -6.69 3.44 3.00
C VAL A 77 -5.64 4.09 2.10
N ALA A 78 -5.89 4.20 0.78
CA ALA A 78 -5.04 4.94 -0.17
C ALA A 78 -4.94 6.42 0.16
N ALA A 79 -6.05 7.07 0.51
CA ALA A 79 -6.03 8.47 0.93
C ALA A 79 -5.20 8.68 2.20
N VAL A 80 -5.36 7.81 3.20
CA VAL A 80 -4.54 7.84 4.43
C VAL A 80 -3.06 7.60 4.11
N PHE A 81 -2.77 6.68 3.20
CA PHE A 81 -1.40 6.39 2.75
C PHE A 81 -0.74 7.62 2.12
N VAL A 82 -1.44 8.37 1.26
CA VAL A 82 -0.90 9.60 0.65
C VAL A 82 -0.52 10.62 1.71
N VAL A 83 -1.39 10.88 2.68
CA VAL A 83 -1.10 11.81 3.79
C VAL A 83 0.10 11.33 4.61
N MET A 84 0.17 10.03 4.91
CA MET A 84 1.31 9.44 5.62
C MET A 84 2.62 9.63 4.85
N VAL A 85 2.61 9.40 3.54
CA VAL A 85 3.81 9.56 2.68
C VAL A 85 4.27 11.01 2.67
N ILE A 86 3.36 11.98 2.53
CA ILE A 86 3.68 13.41 2.62
C ILE A 86 4.37 13.72 3.96
N ASN A 87 3.78 13.28 5.07
CA ASN A 87 4.33 13.50 6.41
C ASN A 87 5.71 12.83 6.60
N LEU A 88 5.90 11.63 6.02
CA LEU A 88 7.18 10.94 6.04
C LEU A 88 8.24 11.72 5.27
N TYR A 89 7.93 12.21 4.07
CA TYR A 89 8.87 13.02 3.29
C TYR A 89 9.24 14.31 4.02
N LEU A 90 8.25 15.05 4.54
CA LEU A 90 8.52 16.27 5.33
C LEU A 90 9.41 15.98 6.53
N LYS A 91 9.17 14.86 7.20
CA LYS A 91 10.01 14.43 8.32
C LYS A 91 11.44 14.11 7.88
N ILE A 92 11.61 13.40 6.76
CA ILE A 92 12.94 13.10 6.23
C ILE A 92 13.69 14.39 5.87
N ILE A 93 13.05 15.33 5.18
CA ILE A 93 13.64 16.65 4.81
C ILE A 93 14.16 17.38 6.05
N LYS A 94 13.36 17.43 7.12
CA LYS A 94 13.77 18.03 8.40
C LYS A 94 14.92 17.27 9.06
N ASP A 95 14.86 15.94 9.07
CA ASP A 95 15.88 15.09 9.68
C ASP A 95 17.25 15.24 8.97
N ILE A 96 17.29 15.66 7.69
CA ILE A 96 18.52 15.92 6.92
C ILE A 96 18.88 17.42 6.75
N GLY A 97 18.11 18.33 7.36
CA GLY A 97 18.38 19.77 7.35
C GLY A 97 18.18 20.48 6.01
N LEU A 98 17.34 19.93 5.12
CA LEU A 98 16.99 20.55 3.83
C LEU A 98 15.78 21.49 3.92
N ASP A 99 15.33 21.82 5.13
CA ASP A 99 14.24 22.76 5.41
C ASP A 99 14.71 24.20 5.68
N GLN A 100 15.99 24.50 5.42
CA GLN A 100 16.57 25.85 5.52
C GLN A 100 16.46 26.63 4.20
#